data_AF-A0A8X6XRI4-F1
#
_entry.id   AF-A0A8X6XRI4-F1
#
_cell.length_a   1.000
_cell.length_b   1.000
_cell.length_c   1.000
_cell.angle_alpha   90.00
_cell.angle_beta   90.00
_cell.angle_gamma   90.00
#
_symmetry.space_group_name_H-M   'P 1'
#
loop_
_entity.id
_entity.type
_entity.pdbx_description
1 polymer ?
#
loop_
_entity_poly.entity_id
_entity_poly.type
_entity_poly.pdbx_seq_one_letter_code
_entity_poly.pdbx_strand_id
1 'polypeptide(L)'
;MFLFLFSFQLSRDDEADSVDGYYVGYKSHSKTEPYNFKATNSSQFTNQFIEITALSPLTDYSVIVQAYNGRGAGPPSEPVIVKTLEFGKLMRETI
;
A
#
# COMPACT_ATOMS: atom_id res chain seq x y z
N MET A 1 -1.44 -11.23 -7.01
CA MET A 1 -1.95 -9.89 -7.37
C MET A 1 -3.00 -9.53 -6.35
N PHE A 2 -2.75 -8.55 -5.48
CA PHE A 2 -3.69 -8.09 -4.46
C PHE A 2 -4.06 -6.65 -4.73
N LEU A 3 -5.33 -6.35 -4.53
CA LEU A 3 -5.99 -5.11 -4.91
C LEU A 3 -6.48 -4.44 -3.62
N PHE A 4 -5.99 -3.25 -3.28
CA PHE A 4 -6.44 -2.50 -2.09
C PHE A 4 -7.22 -1.26 -2.51
N LEU A 5 -8.42 -1.08 -1.96
CA LEU A 5 -9.23 0.12 -2.17
C LEU A 5 -9.16 0.95 -0.88
N PHE A 6 -8.66 2.19 -0.94
CA PHE A 6 -8.67 3.12 0.20
C PHE A 6 -9.40 4.41 -0.21
N SER A 7 -10.30 4.89 0.64
CA SER A 7 -10.92 6.21 0.51
C SER A 7 -10.41 7.12 1.62
N PHE A 8 -9.88 8.28 1.25
CA PHE A 8 -9.45 9.33 2.18
C PHE A 8 -10.43 10.51 2.05
N GLN A 9 -11.00 10.96 3.17
CA GLN A 9 -11.84 12.16 3.23
C GLN A 9 -10.91 13.38 3.26
N LEU A 10 -10.70 14.03 2.11
CA LEU A 10 -9.94 15.28 2.03
C LEU A 10 -10.84 16.44 2.48
N SER A 11 -10.48 17.10 3.59
CA SER A 11 -11.10 18.35 4.04
C SER A 11 -10.87 19.44 2.99
N ARG A 12 -11.96 20.04 2.53
CA ARG A 12 -12.09 20.76 1.25
C ARG A 12 -11.50 22.19 1.22
N ASP A 13 -10.78 22.65 2.25
CA ASP A 13 -10.61 24.09 2.46
C ASP A 13 -9.18 24.67 2.46
N ASP A 14 -8.16 23.98 1.93
CA ASP A 14 -6.87 24.63 1.63
C ASP A 14 -6.35 24.25 0.24
N GLU A 15 -6.26 25.24 -0.65
CA GLU A 15 -5.82 25.12 -2.05
C GLU A 15 -4.29 24.89 -2.20
N ALA A 16 -3.61 24.27 -1.22
CA ALA A 16 -2.16 24.09 -1.27
C ALA A 16 -1.63 22.90 -0.43
N ASP A 17 -2.23 21.72 -0.57
CA ASP A 17 -1.61 20.46 -0.17
C ASP A 17 -2.20 19.28 -0.99
N SER A 18 -2.12 19.39 -2.32
CA SER A 18 -2.34 18.21 -3.17
C SER A 18 -1.33 17.14 -2.79
N VAL A 19 -1.81 15.93 -2.50
CA VAL A 19 -0.93 14.79 -2.23
C VAL A 19 -0.08 14.52 -3.47
N ASP A 20 1.24 14.66 -3.34
CA ASP A 20 2.19 14.36 -4.43
C ASP A 20 2.31 12.86 -4.63
N GLY A 21 2.09 12.08 -3.58
CA GLY A 21 2.16 10.63 -3.64
C GLY A 21 1.98 9.94 -2.31
N TYR A 22 2.29 8.64 -2.29
CA TYR A 22 2.17 7.79 -1.11
C TYR A 22 3.40 6.93 -0.92
N TYR A 23 3.79 6.74 0.33
CA TYR A 23 4.70 5.66 0.75
C TYR A 23 3.88 4.47 1.21
N VAL A 24 4.11 3.32 0.60
CA VAL A 24 3.51 2.05 1.01
C VAL A 24 4.54 1.24 1.77
N GLY A 25 4.35 1.13 3.08
CA GLY A 25 5.17 0.33 3.97
C GLY A 25 4.67 -1.12 4.00
N TYR A 26 5.55 -2.10 3.84
CA TYR A 26 5.22 -3.52 4.03
C TYR A 26 6.32 -4.30 4.76
N LYS A 27 5.91 -5.27 5.58
CA LYS A 27 6.81 -6.22 6.25
C LYS A 27 6.09 -7.52 6.60
N SER A 28 6.84 -8.59 6.83
CA SER A 28 6.26 -9.81 7.37
C SER A 28 5.66 -9.55 8.75
N HIS A 29 4.40 -9.95 8.97
CA HIS A 29 3.67 -9.70 10.20
C HIS A 29 4.29 -10.43 11.40
N SER A 30 4.84 -11.63 11.17
CA SER A 30 5.50 -12.42 12.21
C SER A 30 6.89 -11.91 12.58
N LYS A 31 7.45 -10.95 11.82
CA LYS A 31 8.79 -10.41 12.04
C LYS A 31 8.75 -9.01 12.65
N THR A 32 9.72 -8.75 13.53
CA THR A 32 9.93 -7.45 14.17
C THR A 32 10.78 -6.50 13.33
N GLU A 33 11.09 -6.86 12.08
CA GLU A 33 11.85 -6.02 11.15
C GLU A 33 11.13 -4.69 10.87
N PRO A 34 11.87 -3.63 10.48
CA PRO A 34 11.27 -2.38 9.99
C PRO A 34 10.44 -2.59 8.72
N TYR A 35 9.55 -1.65 8.42
CA TYR A 35 8.83 -1.62 7.15
C TYR A 35 9.78 -1.32 5.98
N ASN A 36 9.58 -2.02 4.87
CA ASN A 36 10.13 -1.66 3.57
C ASN A 36 9.15 -0.69 2.91
N PHE A 37 9.64 0.37 2.27
CA PHE A 37 8.76 1.39 1.68
C PHE A 37 8.89 1.44 0.15
N LYS A 38 7.74 1.51 -0.51
CA LYS A 38 7.63 1.82 -1.94
C LYS A 38 6.97 3.19 -2.11
N ALA A 39 7.63 4.11 -2.79
CA ALA A 39 7.07 5.42 -3.13
C ALA A 39 6.26 5.35 -4.43
N THR A 40 5.15 6.06 -4.48
CA THR A 40 4.30 6.19 -5.68
C THR A 40 3.90 7.64 -5.86
N ASN A 41 3.81 8.08 -7.13
CA ASN A 41 3.35 9.43 -7.45
C ASN A 41 1.84 9.44 -7.70
N SER A 42 1.18 10.56 -7.44
CA SER A 42 -0.25 10.77 -7.67
C SER A 42 -0.66 10.60 -9.14
N SER A 43 0.25 10.81 -10.09
CA SER A 43 0.04 10.51 -11.52
C SER A 43 -0.10 9.01 -11.83
N GLN A 44 0.37 8.13 -10.94
CA GLN A 44 0.21 6.68 -11.03
C GLN A 44 -1.10 6.20 -10.37
N PHE A 45 -1.86 7.09 -9.74
CA PHE A 45 -3.10 6.80 -9.01
C PHE A 45 -4.37 6.83 -9.87
N THR A 46 -4.26 6.72 -11.20
CA THR A 46 -5.44 6.62 -12.08
C THR A 46 -6.36 5.45 -11.71
N ASN A 47 -5.85 4.45 -10.98
CA ASN A 47 -6.61 3.27 -10.58
C ASN A 47 -6.64 2.98 -9.06
N GLN A 48 -6.17 3.84 -8.15
CA GLN A 48 -6.17 3.57 -6.68
C GLN A 48 -5.38 2.32 -6.21
N PHE A 49 -4.64 1.64 -7.09
CA PHE A 49 -3.97 0.38 -6.79
C PHE A 49 -2.44 0.49 -6.90
N ILE A 50 -1.74 -0.22 -6.01
CA ILE A 50 -0.28 -0.34 -6.01
C ILE A 50 0.09 -1.81 -5.92
N GLU A 51 0.97 -2.24 -6.82
CA GLU A 51 1.51 -3.60 -6.79
C GLU A 51 2.75 -3.67 -5.90
N ILE A 52 2.80 -4.66 -5.01
CA ILE A 52 3.99 -5.04 -4.23
C ILE A 52 4.38 -6.46 -4.65
N THR A 53 5.63 -6.63 -5.09
CA THR A 53 6.14 -7.87 -5.66
C THR A 53 7.23 -8.49 -4.78
N ALA A 54 7.75 -9.66 -5.18
CA ALA A 54 8.81 -10.39 -4.48
C ALA A 54 8.49 -10.72 -3.00
N LEU A 55 7.19 -10.90 -2.69
CA LEU A 55 6.75 -11.34 -1.37
C LEU A 55 6.78 -12.85 -1.25
N SER A 56 7.07 -13.36 -0.05
CA SER A 56 6.98 -14.79 0.24
C SER A 56 5.53 -15.25 0.15
N PRO A 57 5.22 -16.41 -0.48
CA PRO A 57 3.87 -16.96 -0.53
C PRO A 57 3.39 -17.43 0.85
N LEU A 58 2.07 -17.57 1.02
CA LEU A 58 1.43 -18.05 2.27
C LEU A 58 1.90 -17.33 3.54
N THR A 59 2.29 -16.07 3.41
CA THR A 59 2.89 -15.28 4.49
C THR A 59 1.99 -14.10 4.81
N ASP A 60 1.77 -13.87 6.10
CA ASP A 60 1.09 -12.66 6.56
C ASP A 60 2.03 -11.47 6.50
N TYR A 61 1.58 -10.40 5.86
CA TYR A 61 2.26 -9.11 5.77
C TYR A 61 1.42 -8.03 6.45
N SER A 62 2.10 -7.19 7.22
CA SER A 62 1.56 -5.92 7.70
C SER A 62 1.83 -4.85 6.66
N VAL A 63 0.82 -4.07 6.30
CA VAL A 63 0.90 -3.01 5.29
C VAL A 63 0.37 -1.69 5.86
N ILE A 64 1.10 -0.60 5.65
CA ILE A 64 0.72 0.77 6.03
C ILE A 64 0.88 1.70 4.82
N VAL A 65 0.14 2.80 4.82
CA VAL A 65 0.22 3.83 3.78
C VAL A 65 0.40 5.20 4.40
N GLN A 66 1.27 6.03 3.83
CA GLN A 66 1.54 7.38 4.29
C GLN A 66 1.50 8.34 3.10
N ALA A 67 0.61 9.34 3.12
CA ALA A 67 0.59 10.37 2.08
C ALA A 67 1.80 11.31 2.24
N TYR A 68 2.33 11.83 1.13
CA TYR A 68 3.36 12.85 1.16
C TYR A 68 3.09 13.97 0.15
N ASN A 69 3.61 15.15 0.46
CA ASN A 69 3.68 16.30 -0.43
C ASN A 69 5.01 17.05 -0.23
N GLY A 70 5.19 18.20 -0.89
CA GLY A 70 6.36 19.05 -0.77
C GLY A 70 6.70 19.54 0.65
N ARG A 71 5.78 19.40 1.63
CA ARG A 71 6.03 19.72 3.05
C ARG A 71 6.56 18.52 3.84
N GLY A 72 6.38 17.31 3.34
CA GLY A 72 6.81 16.06 3.97
C GLY A 72 5.73 14.99 3.96
N ALA A 73 5.92 13.97 4.79
CA ALA A 73 5.01 12.85 4.91
C ALA A 73 4.04 13.04 6.09
N GLY A 74 2.75 12.77 5.87
CA GLY A 74 1.70 12.77 6.90
C GLY A 74 1.83 11.58 7.87
N PRO A 75 0.88 11.36 8.79
CA PRO A 75 0.89 10.16 9.62
C PRO A 75 0.64 8.88 8.78
N PRO A 76 1.20 7.73 9.17
CA PRO A 76 0.86 6.45 8.54
C PRO A 76 -0.58 6.04 8.90
N SER A 77 -1.20 5.26 8.02
CA SER A 77 -2.47 4.59 8.29
C SER A 77 -2.32 3.55 9.41
N GLU A 78 -3.46 3.08 9.93
CA GLU A 78 -3.50 1.83 10.69
C GLU A 78 -2.97 0.66 9.84
N PRO A 79 -2.26 -0.30 10.45
CA PRO A 79 -1.73 -1.46 9.73
C PRO A 79 -2.85 -2.41 9.33
N VAL A 80 -2.80 -2.85 8.07
CA VAL A 80 -3.67 -3.91 7.55
C VAL A 80 -2.85 -5.19 7.40
N ILE A 81 -3.37 -6.30 7.93
CA ILE A 81 -2.74 -7.62 7.79
C ILE A 81 -3.34 -8.37 6.61
N VAL A 82 -2.49 -8.81 5.70
CA VAL A 82 -2.87 -9.56 4.49
C VAL A 82 -2.03 -10.79 4.31
N LYS A 83 -2.65 -11.88 3.85
CA LYS A 83 -1.95 -13.13 3.54
C LYS A 83 -1.67 -13.23 2.06
N THR A 84 -0.42 -13.48 1.68
CA THR A 84 -0.07 -13.76 0.29
C THR A 84 -0.61 -15.13 -0.15
N LEU A 85 -1.01 -15.25 -1.42
CA LEU A 85 -1.51 -16.51 -1.96
C LEU A 85 -0.39 -17.54 -2.06
N GLU A 86 -0.79 -18.81 -2.10
CA GLU A 86 0.10 -19.88 -2.53
C GLU A 86 0.50 -19.68 -4.00
N PHE A 87 1.77 -19.95 -4.31
CA PHE A 87 2.24 -20.02 -5.69
C PHE A 87 1.42 -21.10 -6.43
N GLY A 88 0.54 -20.69 -7.34
CA GLY A 88 -0.31 -21.60 -8.12
C GLY A 88 -1.82 -21.47 -7.91
N LYS A 89 -2.31 -20.73 -6.91
CA LYS A 89 -3.78 -20.55 -6.74
C LYS A 89 -4.43 -19.77 -7.90
N LEU A 90 -3.70 -18.84 -8.51
CA LEU A 90 -4.16 -18.08 -9.70
C LEU A 90 -4.30 -18.96 -10.96
N MET A 91 -3.75 -20.18 -10.98
CA MET A 91 -3.81 -21.08 -12.14
C MET A 91 -4.99 -22.06 -12.08
N ARG A 92 -5.76 -22.10 -10.99
CA ARG A 92 -6.86 -23.08 -10.80
C ARG A 92 -8.26 -22.48 -10.84
N GLU A 93 -8.39 -21.15 -10.88
CA GLU A 93 -9.70 -20.45 -10.90
C GLU A 93 -10.11 -19.98 -12.30
N THR A 94 -9.45 -20.45 -13.37
CA THR A 94 -9.75 -20.11 -14.79
C THR A 94 -10.13 -21.34 -15.62
N ILE A 95 -10.89 -22.30 -15.07
CA ILE A 95 -11.48 -23.40 -15.85
C ILE A 95 -13.00 -23.29 -15.80
#